data_AF-A0A8S0VXF4-F1
#
_entry.id   AF-A0A8S0VXF4-F1
#
_cell.length_a   1.000
_cell.length_b   1.000
_cell.length_c   1.000
_cell.angle_alpha   90.00
_cell.angle_beta   90.00
_cell.angle_gamma   90.00
#
_symmetry.space_group_name_H-M   'P 1'
#
loop_
_entity.id
_entity.type
_entity.pdbx_description
1 polymer ?
#
loop_
_entity_poly.entity_id
_entity_poly.type
_entity_poly.pdbx_seq_one_letter_code
_entity_poly.pdbx_strand_id
1 'polypeptide(L)'
;MYVLYIQTAALILESIFCSSRACSAFIPNHVDRFNVSSCFPSNRKVWRLRPAQLHRISDAAMDATKGKFDFSWILFLLAHTIYLLGVSVKPSPYRWLLFIPFGSICTYLTYYTSLRDPVGDYGMGAYLMTQFFTALDFLILTDVQKELKLVGQKDGVADKPLKTRLVWGLKLLGSPRGIGWTYAPTSILPTPSKPSTTRRQFIVSRLSELAANVLLYDLNGFVIRANPCMKVDGPSFWHTGNGWMWMWRAAGLSYTVAAWININVLHILYSLLSVGLGSTEPQEWTPLFGRLWDAHTVRRFWGRVWHQMMRRLLSKNVDLVSKTLGLPRRNRITEFFCLFLAFFISAVIHGAGDAMMLTNWRQGGSFLFFALQPFAIALEEMVMSLGRRMSISGNSTTVKMLGLLWAFLWFSNTLPIVIDIKARRGFFQAGPQGSVFLSLVRGEWTPK
;
A
#
# COMPACT_ATOMS: atom_id res chain seq x y z
N MET A 1 -19.63 -3.20 -13.93
CA MET A 1 -18.92 -4.45 -14.25
C MET A 1 -17.40 -4.24 -14.32
N TYR A 2 -16.92 -3.05 -14.73
CA TYR A 2 -15.50 -2.73 -14.91
C TYR A 2 -14.67 -2.45 -13.63
N VAL A 3 -15.28 -2.19 -12.47
CA VAL A 3 -14.55 -1.68 -11.27
C VAL A 3 -13.84 -2.76 -10.44
N LEU A 4 -14.30 -4.03 -10.44
CA LEU A 4 -13.61 -5.13 -9.72
C LEU A 4 -12.37 -5.64 -10.46
N TYR A 5 -12.41 -5.55 -11.80
CA TYR A 5 -11.28 -5.93 -12.64
C TYR A 5 -10.11 -4.98 -12.39
N ILE A 6 -10.37 -3.74 -11.99
CA ILE A 6 -9.39 -2.67 -11.92
C ILE A 6 -8.45 -2.83 -10.70
N GLN A 7 -8.94 -3.03 -9.47
CA GLN A 7 -8.10 -3.23 -8.27
C GLN A 7 -7.26 -4.52 -8.29
N THR A 8 -7.86 -5.58 -8.85
CA THR A 8 -7.19 -6.89 -8.99
C THR A 8 -6.19 -6.87 -10.15
N ALA A 9 -6.55 -6.24 -11.28
CA ALA A 9 -5.69 -6.20 -12.45
C ALA A 9 -4.44 -5.34 -12.25
N ALA A 10 -4.37 -4.35 -11.36
CA ALA A 10 -3.11 -3.60 -11.20
C ALA A 10 -2.09 -4.24 -10.26
N LEU A 11 -2.52 -5.06 -9.29
CA LEU A 11 -1.59 -5.95 -8.59
C LEU A 11 -1.12 -7.09 -9.52
N ILE A 12 -2.00 -7.55 -10.43
CA ILE A 12 -1.63 -8.46 -11.53
C ILE A 12 -0.70 -7.76 -12.54
N LEU A 13 -0.93 -6.49 -12.90
CA LEU A 13 -0.09 -5.76 -13.85
C LEU A 13 1.26 -5.38 -13.26
N GLU A 14 1.38 -5.12 -11.95
CA GLU A 14 2.69 -5.04 -11.28
C GLU A 14 3.47 -6.36 -11.41
N SER A 15 2.82 -7.52 -11.26
CA SER A 15 3.47 -8.82 -11.46
C SER A 15 3.82 -9.13 -12.93
N ILE A 16 3.03 -8.65 -13.89
CA ILE A 16 3.29 -8.82 -15.32
C ILE A 16 4.43 -7.91 -15.80
N PHE A 17 4.48 -6.64 -15.34
CA PHE A 17 5.53 -5.69 -15.74
C PHE A 17 6.89 -5.91 -15.03
N CYS A 18 6.92 -6.56 -13.86
CA CYS A 18 8.18 -6.99 -13.24
C CYS A 18 8.76 -8.28 -13.86
N SER A 19 7.95 -9.09 -14.55
CA SER A 19 8.41 -10.31 -15.21
C SER A 19 8.88 -10.03 -16.65
N SER A 20 10.18 -9.91 -16.86
CA SER A 20 10.79 -9.71 -18.19
C SER A 20 10.69 -10.93 -19.15
N ARG A 21 9.80 -11.90 -18.91
CA ARG A 21 9.69 -13.14 -19.71
C ARG A 21 8.35 -13.36 -20.41
N ALA A 22 7.31 -12.55 -20.17
CA ALA A 22 5.99 -12.79 -20.76
C ALA A 22 5.76 -12.17 -22.14
N CYS A 23 6.62 -11.26 -22.62
CA CYS A 23 6.45 -10.63 -23.94
C CYS A 23 6.82 -11.52 -25.15
N SER A 24 7.33 -12.73 -24.94
CA SER A 24 7.77 -13.62 -26.02
C SER A 24 6.69 -14.61 -26.52
N ALA A 25 5.47 -14.58 -26.01
CA ALA A 25 4.45 -15.62 -26.31
C ALA A 25 3.26 -15.15 -27.17
N PHE A 26 3.19 -13.90 -27.63
CA PHE A 26 2.07 -13.40 -28.44
C PHE A 26 2.54 -12.47 -29.57
N ILE A 27 3.31 -13.01 -30.52
CA ILE A 27 3.45 -12.42 -31.87
C ILE A 27 3.34 -13.58 -32.86
N PRO A 28 2.32 -13.63 -33.74
CA PRO A 28 2.29 -14.57 -34.84
C PRO A 28 3.47 -14.27 -35.77
N ASN A 29 4.23 -15.31 -36.13
CA ASN A 29 5.16 -15.26 -37.25
C ASN A 29 4.37 -14.93 -38.51
N HIS A 30 4.54 -13.72 -39.04
CA HIS A 30 4.50 -13.33 -40.46
C HIS A 30 4.19 -11.83 -40.54
N VAL A 31 5.19 -11.03 -40.92
CA VAL A 31 5.16 -10.04 -42.02
C VAL A 31 6.47 -9.26 -41.96
N ASP A 32 7.18 -9.36 -43.07
CA ASP A 32 8.44 -8.73 -43.39
C ASP A 32 8.32 -7.20 -43.59
N ARG A 33 9.44 -6.53 -43.34
CA ARG A 33 9.88 -5.20 -43.83
C ARG A 33 9.06 -3.97 -43.42
N PHE A 34 9.54 -3.28 -42.39
CA PHE A 34 9.75 -1.82 -42.46
C PHE A 34 11.08 -1.46 -41.81
N ASN A 35 11.98 -0.91 -42.63
CA ASN A 35 13.35 -0.57 -42.28
C ASN A 35 13.38 0.82 -41.63
N VAL A 36 13.53 0.89 -40.30
CA VAL A 36 13.78 2.14 -39.57
C VAL A 36 15.23 2.13 -39.10
N SER A 37 16.16 2.28 -40.05
CA SER A 37 17.60 2.35 -39.80
C SER A 37 18.15 3.70 -40.25
N SER A 38 17.85 4.78 -39.52
CA SER A 38 18.54 6.07 -39.77
C SER A 38 18.57 7.09 -38.62
N CYS A 39 18.14 6.78 -37.39
CA CYS A 39 18.17 7.78 -36.29
C CYS A 39 18.79 7.33 -34.96
N PHE A 40 19.58 6.24 -34.89
CA PHE A 40 20.28 5.87 -33.66
C PHE A 40 21.72 5.43 -33.93
N PRO A 41 22.73 5.92 -33.16
CA PRO A 41 24.09 5.40 -33.27
C PRO A 41 24.10 3.92 -32.89
N SER A 42 24.72 3.12 -33.74
CA SER A 42 24.92 1.68 -33.56
C SER A 42 25.86 1.38 -32.40
N ASN A 43 25.32 1.35 -31.18
CA ASN A 43 25.96 0.70 -30.04
C ASN A 43 24.94 -0.22 -29.36
N ARG A 44 24.72 -1.40 -29.95
CA ARG A 44 24.01 -2.52 -29.30
C ARG A 44 24.87 -3.06 -28.17
N LYS A 45 24.82 -2.35 -27.05
CA LYS A 45 25.25 -2.81 -25.75
C LYS A 45 24.09 -2.53 -24.80
N VAL A 46 22.97 -3.22 -25.05
CA VAL A 46 21.84 -3.30 -24.13
C VAL A 46 22.30 -4.22 -23.00
N TRP A 47 22.86 -3.62 -21.95
CA TRP A 47 23.45 -4.34 -20.84
C TRP A 47 22.36 -4.80 -19.88
N ARG A 48 22.05 -6.10 -19.98
CA ARG A 48 21.43 -6.87 -18.91
C ARG A 48 22.32 -6.78 -17.67
N LEU A 49 21.72 -6.70 -16.48
CA LEU A 49 22.42 -6.96 -15.21
C LEU A 49 23.36 -8.16 -15.38
N ARG A 50 24.60 -8.09 -14.85
CA ARG A 50 25.57 -9.18 -15.03
C ARG A 50 24.93 -10.50 -14.58
N PRO A 51 25.04 -11.60 -15.36
CA PRO A 51 24.39 -12.88 -15.05
C PRO A 51 24.59 -13.32 -13.60
N ALA A 52 25.80 -13.15 -13.05
CA ALA A 52 26.13 -13.49 -11.67
C ALA A 52 25.39 -12.66 -10.59
N GLN A 53 24.95 -11.44 -10.88
CA GLN A 53 24.13 -10.64 -9.96
C GLN A 53 22.66 -11.06 -10.02
N LEU A 54 22.14 -11.31 -11.22
CA LEU A 54 20.79 -11.86 -11.41
C LEU A 54 20.64 -13.23 -10.76
N HIS A 55 21.63 -14.11 -10.91
CA HIS A 55 21.64 -15.41 -10.24
C HIS A 55 21.57 -15.27 -8.73
N ARG A 56 22.40 -14.41 -8.11
CA ARG A 56 22.36 -14.19 -6.66
C ARG A 56 21.03 -13.64 -6.13
N ILE A 57 20.41 -12.71 -6.84
CA ILE A 57 19.09 -12.17 -6.46
C ILE A 57 18.02 -13.27 -6.57
N SER A 58 18.05 -14.02 -7.67
CA SER A 58 17.17 -15.17 -7.89
C SER A 58 17.33 -16.21 -6.78
N ASP A 59 18.57 -16.57 -6.43
CA ASP A 59 18.87 -17.57 -5.41
C ASP A 59 18.40 -17.11 -4.02
N ALA A 60 18.63 -15.85 -3.66
CA ALA A 60 18.17 -15.28 -2.39
C ALA A 60 16.64 -15.26 -2.26
N ALA A 61 15.92 -14.96 -3.34
CA ALA A 61 14.46 -14.98 -3.39
C ALA A 61 13.89 -16.40 -3.39
N MET A 62 14.53 -17.34 -4.11
CA MET A 62 14.15 -18.76 -4.12
C MET A 62 14.38 -19.40 -2.75
N ASP A 63 15.49 -19.11 -2.08
CA ASP A 63 15.77 -19.60 -0.72
C ASP A 63 14.77 -19.03 0.30
N ALA A 64 14.42 -17.75 0.19
CA ALA A 64 13.48 -17.09 1.09
C ALA A 64 12.04 -17.65 1.03
N THR A 65 11.68 -18.33 -0.06
CA THR A 65 10.35 -18.91 -0.30
C THR A 65 10.39 -20.43 -0.45
N LYS A 66 11.50 -21.05 -0.03
CA LYS A 66 11.72 -22.50 -0.12
C LYS A 66 10.61 -23.25 0.62
N GLY A 67 10.02 -24.23 -0.06
CA GLY A 67 8.91 -25.04 0.46
C GLY A 67 7.51 -24.46 0.25
N LYS A 68 7.39 -23.26 -0.33
CA LYS A 68 6.07 -22.72 -0.75
C LYS A 68 5.71 -23.19 -2.15
N PHE A 69 4.41 -23.36 -2.39
CA PHE A 69 3.84 -23.58 -3.71
C PHE A 69 3.81 -22.28 -4.52
N ASP A 70 3.58 -22.40 -5.82
CA ASP A 70 3.35 -21.21 -6.65
C ASP A 70 1.96 -20.62 -6.37
N PHE A 71 1.85 -19.31 -6.52
CA PHE A 71 0.62 -18.57 -6.25
C PHE A 71 -0.55 -19.06 -7.13
N SER A 72 -1.67 -19.40 -6.50
CA SER A 72 -2.86 -19.89 -7.21
C SER A 72 -3.84 -18.77 -7.51
N TRP A 73 -3.83 -18.28 -8.75
CA TRP A 73 -4.80 -17.30 -9.25
C TRP A 73 -6.24 -17.81 -9.23
N ILE A 74 -6.45 -19.12 -9.37
CA ILE A 74 -7.79 -19.73 -9.31
C ILE A 74 -8.37 -19.57 -7.90
N LEU A 75 -7.59 -19.92 -6.86
CA LEU A 75 -8.00 -19.73 -5.47
C LEU A 75 -8.20 -18.25 -5.14
N PHE A 76 -7.32 -17.39 -5.65
CA PHE A 76 -7.46 -15.95 -5.49
C PHE A 76 -8.80 -15.43 -6.05
N LEU A 77 -9.15 -15.81 -7.29
CA LEU A 77 -10.41 -15.42 -7.91
C LEU A 77 -11.61 -15.99 -7.17
N LEU A 78 -11.53 -17.26 -6.76
CA LEU A 78 -12.57 -17.92 -5.96
C LEU A 78 -12.85 -17.16 -4.65
N ALA A 79 -11.81 -16.77 -3.91
CA ALA A 79 -11.96 -15.98 -2.69
C ALA A 79 -12.69 -14.66 -2.95
N HIS A 80 -12.29 -13.91 -3.99
CA HIS A 80 -12.94 -12.63 -4.33
C HIS A 80 -14.38 -12.81 -4.83
N THR A 81 -14.69 -13.91 -5.51
CA THR A 81 -16.06 -14.27 -5.87
C THR A 81 -16.90 -14.55 -4.63
N ILE A 82 -16.40 -15.36 -3.69
CA ILE A 82 -17.08 -15.64 -2.41
C ILE A 82 -17.34 -14.34 -1.66
N TYR A 83 -16.34 -13.46 -1.60
CA TYR A 83 -16.46 -12.19 -0.89
C TYR A 83 -17.48 -11.25 -1.54
N LEU A 84 -17.46 -11.11 -2.87
CA LEU A 84 -18.47 -10.34 -3.60
C LEU A 84 -19.87 -10.90 -3.39
N LEU A 85 -20.04 -12.22 -3.47
CA LEU A 85 -21.32 -12.85 -3.19
C LEU A 85 -21.75 -12.56 -1.75
N GLY A 86 -20.86 -12.64 -0.78
CA GLY A 86 -21.15 -12.37 0.63
C GLY A 86 -21.69 -10.96 0.91
N VAL A 87 -21.22 -9.94 0.17
CA VAL A 87 -21.77 -8.59 0.28
C VAL A 87 -23.02 -8.35 -0.57
N SER A 88 -23.37 -9.27 -1.48
CA SER A 88 -24.48 -9.14 -2.44
C SER A 88 -25.65 -10.10 -2.22
N VAL A 89 -25.50 -11.20 -1.47
CA VAL A 89 -26.61 -12.07 -1.04
C VAL A 89 -27.55 -11.33 -0.09
N LYS A 90 -28.80 -11.80 0.05
CA LYS A 90 -29.78 -11.09 0.89
C LYS A 90 -29.29 -11.13 2.34
N PRO A 91 -29.61 -10.11 3.16
CA PRO A 91 -29.29 -10.12 4.57
C PRO A 91 -29.74 -11.44 5.21
N SER A 92 -28.80 -12.15 5.82
CA SER A 92 -29.01 -13.47 6.40
C SER A 92 -28.16 -13.60 7.66
N PRO A 93 -28.69 -14.21 8.75
CA PRO A 93 -27.89 -14.49 9.94
C PRO A 93 -26.74 -15.47 9.67
N TYR A 94 -26.79 -16.23 8.57
CA TYR A 94 -25.79 -17.25 8.22
C TYR A 94 -24.66 -16.74 7.29
N ARG A 95 -24.64 -15.45 6.98
CA ARG A 95 -23.64 -14.86 6.06
C ARG A 95 -22.19 -15.05 6.52
N TRP A 96 -21.95 -15.18 7.83
CA TRP A 96 -20.63 -15.47 8.38
C TRP A 96 -20.06 -16.82 7.90
N LEU A 97 -20.89 -17.76 7.45
CA LEU A 97 -20.41 -19.02 6.85
C LEU A 97 -19.58 -18.79 5.58
N LEU A 98 -19.81 -17.70 4.86
CA LEU A 98 -19.02 -17.33 3.67
C LEU A 98 -17.62 -16.81 4.05
N PHE A 99 -17.43 -16.36 5.29
CA PHE A 99 -16.12 -15.92 5.77
C PHE A 99 -15.16 -17.10 5.94
N ILE A 100 -15.63 -18.29 6.35
CA ILE A 100 -14.78 -19.46 6.59
C ILE A 100 -13.97 -19.87 5.33
N PRO A 101 -14.60 -20.17 4.17
CA PRO A 101 -13.85 -20.55 2.98
C PRO A 101 -13.01 -19.39 2.44
N PHE A 102 -13.53 -18.15 2.48
CA PHE A 102 -12.79 -16.95 2.08
C PHE A 102 -11.50 -16.79 2.90
N GLY A 103 -11.62 -16.76 4.23
CA GLY A 103 -10.50 -16.58 5.15
C GLY A 103 -9.51 -17.74 5.09
N SER A 104 -9.98 -18.96 4.90
CA SER A 104 -9.11 -20.14 4.70
C SER A 104 -8.27 -20.01 3.44
N ILE A 105 -8.87 -19.59 2.32
CA ILE A 105 -8.14 -19.38 1.06
C ILE A 105 -7.13 -18.23 1.20
N CYS A 106 -7.53 -17.08 1.77
CA CYS A 106 -6.61 -15.96 1.99
C CYS A 106 -5.41 -16.37 2.86
N THR A 107 -5.66 -17.15 3.92
CA THR A 107 -4.61 -17.67 4.80
C THR A 107 -3.71 -18.66 4.05
N TYR A 108 -4.28 -19.60 3.29
CA TYR A 108 -3.51 -20.54 2.49
C TYR A 108 -2.58 -19.83 1.50
N LEU A 109 -3.13 -18.90 0.70
CA LEU A 109 -2.37 -18.14 -0.28
C LEU A 109 -1.23 -17.34 0.37
N THR A 110 -1.48 -16.72 1.53
CA THR A 110 -0.48 -15.91 2.24
C THR A 110 0.68 -16.75 2.77
N TYR A 111 0.40 -17.88 3.42
CA TYR A 111 1.42 -18.62 4.18
C TYR A 111 2.08 -19.75 3.39
N TYR A 112 1.40 -20.30 2.37
CA TYR A 112 1.85 -21.50 1.66
C TYR A 112 2.17 -21.27 0.19
N THR A 113 1.94 -20.07 -0.35
CA THR A 113 2.22 -19.77 -1.76
C THR A 113 3.14 -18.56 -1.95
N SER A 114 3.74 -18.42 -3.13
CA SER A 114 4.60 -17.31 -3.51
C SER A 114 4.49 -17.00 -5.01
N LEU A 115 4.59 -15.71 -5.34
CA LEU A 115 4.73 -15.16 -6.70
C LEU A 115 6.18 -15.25 -7.22
N ARG A 116 7.12 -15.69 -6.37
CA ARG A 116 8.57 -15.71 -6.65
C ARG A 116 9.16 -14.33 -6.93
N ASP A 117 8.51 -13.30 -6.41
CA ASP A 117 8.95 -11.91 -6.48
C ASP A 117 8.80 -11.28 -5.09
N PRO A 118 9.89 -10.86 -4.42
CA PRO A 118 9.83 -10.34 -3.05
C PRO A 118 8.90 -9.12 -2.87
N VAL A 119 8.85 -8.23 -3.87
CA VAL A 119 8.00 -7.03 -3.83
C VAL A 119 6.53 -7.43 -3.97
N GLY A 120 6.22 -8.24 -4.98
CA GLY A 120 4.90 -8.81 -5.22
C GLY A 120 4.40 -9.65 -4.06
N ASP A 121 5.23 -10.52 -3.48
CA ASP A 121 4.88 -11.35 -2.31
C ASP A 121 4.50 -10.50 -1.10
N TYR A 122 5.32 -9.49 -0.76
CA TYR A 122 5.01 -8.61 0.36
C TYR A 122 3.71 -7.84 0.12
N GLY A 123 3.52 -7.29 -1.08
CA GLY A 123 2.31 -6.57 -1.46
C GLY A 123 1.06 -7.46 -1.43
N MET A 124 1.15 -8.65 -2.01
CA MET A 124 0.04 -9.60 -2.10
C MET A 124 -0.36 -10.16 -0.72
N GLY A 125 0.62 -10.53 0.11
CA GLY A 125 0.35 -10.99 1.48
C GLY A 125 -0.33 -9.91 2.33
N ALA A 126 0.15 -8.67 2.26
CA ALA A 126 -0.48 -7.54 2.95
C ALA A 126 -1.89 -7.25 2.40
N TYR A 127 -2.09 -7.35 1.08
CA TYR A 127 -3.40 -7.20 0.46
C TYR A 127 -4.39 -8.28 0.95
N LEU A 128 -4.01 -9.55 0.88
CA LEU A 128 -4.88 -10.66 1.29
C LEU A 128 -5.30 -10.55 2.75
N MET A 129 -4.37 -10.20 3.64
CA MET A 129 -4.69 -9.99 5.06
C MET A 129 -5.52 -8.72 5.30
N THR A 130 -5.32 -7.67 4.50
CA THR A 130 -6.21 -6.49 4.51
C THR A 130 -7.64 -6.89 4.12
N GLN A 131 -7.80 -7.71 3.08
CA GLN A 131 -9.10 -8.23 2.67
C GLN A 131 -9.71 -9.15 3.72
N PHE A 132 -8.90 -9.97 4.41
CA PHE A 132 -9.34 -10.79 5.55
C PHE A 132 -10.04 -9.94 6.63
N PHE A 133 -9.37 -8.90 7.14
CA PHE A 133 -9.96 -8.03 8.17
C PHE A 133 -11.11 -7.17 7.67
N THR A 134 -11.14 -6.84 6.37
CA THR A 134 -12.27 -6.10 5.78
C THR A 134 -13.49 -7.01 5.61
N ALA A 135 -13.28 -8.27 5.20
CA ALA A 135 -14.35 -9.25 5.11
C ALA A 135 -14.89 -9.64 6.50
N LEU A 136 -14.05 -9.63 7.53
CA LEU A 136 -14.50 -9.80 8.91
C LEU A 136 -15.54 -8.71 9.27
N ASP A 137 -15.28 -7.44 8.93
CA ASP A 137 -16.27 -6.36 9.06
C ASP A 137 -17.52 -6.63 8.21
N PHE A 138 -17.37 -6.85 6.90
CA PHE A 138 -18.50 -6.87 5.98
C PHE A 138 -19.35 -8.15 6.01
N LEU A 139 -18.79 -9.29 6.39
CA LEU A 139 -19.51 -10.57 6.42
C LEU A 139 -20.01 -10.94 7.81
N ILE A 140 -19.34 -10.46 8.87
CA ILE A 140 -19.66 -10.83 10.26
C ILE A 140 -20.19 -9.63 11.05
N LEU A 141 -19.47 -8.50 11.07
CA LEU A 141 -19.75 -7.42 12.03
C LEU A 141 -20.84 -6.45 11.59
N THR A 142 -20.93 -6.16 10.29
CA THR A 142 -21.83 -5.16 9.72
C THR A 142 -22.82 -5.83 8.79
N ASP A 143 -24.12 -5.62 8.97
CA ASP A 143 -25.12 -5.95 7.94
C ASP A 143 -25.04 -4.90 6.82
N VAL A 144 -24.16 -5.16 5.84
CA VAL A 144 -23.75 -4.13 4.87
C VAL A 144 -24.93 -3.55 4.11
N GLN A 145 -25.95 -4.35 3.78
CA GLN A 145 -27.09 -3.88 2.99
C GLN A 145 -28.15 -3.14 3.82
N LYS A 146 -28.15 -3.30 5.15
CA LYS A 146 -29.04 -2.57 6.07
C LYS A 146 -28.38 -1.34 6.66
N GLU A 147 -27.11 -1.43 7.02
CA GLU A 147 -26.38 -0.38 7.73
C GLU A 147 -25.66 0.60 6.79
N LEU A 148 -25.17 0.14 5.64
CA LEU A 148 -24.40 0.99 4.73
C LEU A 148 -25.28 1.48 3.59
N LYS A 149 -25.12 2.76 3.25
CA LYS A 149 -25.86 3.40 2.17
C LYS A 149 -24.93 4.31 1.37
N LEU A 150 -25.17 4.38 0.07
CA LEU A 150 -24.60 5.43 -0.76
C LEU A 150 -25.23 6.78 -0.40
N VAL A 151 -24.48 7.86 -0.56
CA VAL A 151 -25.03 9.21 -0.39
C VAL A 151 -26.17 9.41 -1.40
N GLY A 152 -27.34 9.87 -0.92
CA GLY A 152 -28.54 10.05 -1.75
C GLY A 152 -29.35 8.78 -2.02
N GLN A 153 -28.93 7.61 -1.53
CA GLN A 153 -29.70 6.37 -1.65
C GLN A 153 -30.93 6.40 -0.74
N LYS A 154 -32.13 6.47 -1.32
CA LYS A 154 -33.41 6.49 -0.59
C LYS A 154 -33.84 5.09 -0.13
N ASP A 155 -33.81 4.11 -1.03
CA ASP A 155 -34.27 2.74 -0.75
C ASP A 155 -33.15 1.84 -0.24
N GLY A 156 -33.52 0.84 0.56
CA GLY A 156 -32.63 -0.28 0.89
C GLY A 156 -32.22 -1.07 -0.35
N VAL A 157 -30.97 -1.54 -0.40
CA VAL A 157 -30.51 -2.38 -1.52
C VAL A 157 -30.93 -3.85 -1.36
N ALA A 158 -31.31 -4.27 -0.14
CA ALA A 158 -31.61 -5.65 0.22
C ALA A 158 -32.72 -6.29 -0.64
N ASP A 159 -33.76 -5.52 -0.95
CA ASP A 159 -34.93 -5.99 -1.70
C ASP A 159 -34.77 -5.82 -3.22
N LYS A 160 -33.65 -5.24 -3.68
CA LYS A 160 -33.39 -5.06 -5.10
C LYS A 160 -32.91 -6.37 -5.76
N PRO A 161 -33.07 -6.53 -7.09
CA PRO A 161 -32.59 -7.70 -7.82
C PRO A 161 -31.10 -7.97 -7.60
N LEU A 162 -30.67 -9.23 -7.74
CA LEU A 162 -29.27 -9.64 -7.53
C LEU A 162 -28.28 -8.81 -8.34
N LYS A 163 -28.59 -8.49 -9.60
CA LYS A 163 -27.74 -7.64 -10.45
C LYS A 163 -27.46 -6.28 -9.80
N THR A 164 -28.47 -5.64 -9.22
CA THR A 164 -28.33 -4.35 -8.52
C THR A 164 -27.48 -4.50 -7.26
N ARG A 165 -27.69 -5.57 -6.49
CA ARG A 165 -26.91 -5.88 -5.28
C ARG A 165 -25.45 -6.24 -5.59
N LEU A 166 -25.18 -6.88 -6.72
CA LEU A 166 -23.83 -7.13 -7.23
C LEU A 166 -23.14 -5.82 -7.58
N VAL A 167 -23.77 -4.94 -8.35
CA VAL A 167 -23.20 -3.63 -8.69
C VAL A 167 -22.96 -2.79 -7.42
N TRP A 168 -23.88 -2.83 -6.47
CA TRP A 168 -23.72 -2.15 -5.18
C TRP A 168 -22.56 -2.74 -4.36
N GLY A 169 -22.43 -4.07 -4.30
CA GLY A 169 -21.33 -4.76 -3.63
C GLY A 169 -19.98 -4.42 -4.27
N LEU A 170 -19.91 -4.36 -5.60
CA LEU A 170 -18.72 -3.90 -6.34
C LEU A 170 -18.32 -2.47 -5.94
N LYS A 171 -19.29 -1.56 -5.81
CA LYS A 171 -19.02 -0.19 -5.35
C LYS A 171 -18.49 -0.16 -3.92
N LEU A 172 -19.00 -1.04 -3.05
CA LEU A 172 -18.59 -1.13 -1.65
C LEU A 172 -17.13 -1.61 -1.56
N LEU A 173 -16.80 -2.72 -2.23
CA LEU A 173 -15.45 -3.28 -2.23
C LEU A 173 -14.42 -2.35 -2.89
N GLY A 174 -14.83 -1.63 -3.94
CA GLY A 174 -14.01 -0.62 -4.61
C GLY A 174 -13.81 0.68 -3.81
N SER A 175 -14.45 0.84 -2.65
CA SER A 175 -14.47 2.07 -1.86
C SER A 175 -13.86 1.87 -0.46
N PRO A 176 -12.55 1.55 -0.33
CA PRO A 176 -11.93 1.28 0.97
C PRO A 176 -11.98 2.47 1.94
N ARG A 177 -12.06 3.70 1.42
CA ARG A 177 -12.25 4.93 2.21
C ARG A 177 -13.71 5.36 2.36
N GLY A 178 -14.64 4.64 1.74
CA GLY A 178 -16.07 4.96 1.75
C GLY A 178 -16.45 6.23 0.99
N ILE A 179 -15.65 6.72 0.03
CA ILE A 179 -16.03 7.91 -0.74
C ILE A 179 -17.34 7.63 -1.50
N GLY A 180 -18.31 8.55 -1.39
CA GLY A 180 -19.66 8.34 -1.91
C GLY A 180 -20.60 7.54 -0.99
N TRP A 181 -20.13 7.13 0.19
CA TRP A 181 -20.92 6.42 1.21
C TRP A 181 -21.21 7.32 2.41
N THR A 182 -22.33 7.07 3.09
CA THR A 182 -22.76 7.85 4.27
C THR A 182 -21.79 7.75 5.46
N TYR A 183 -20.95 6.72 5.50
CA TYR A 183 -19.96 6.51 6.56
C TYR A 183 -18.57 7.09 6.24
N ALA A 184 -18.40 7.78 5.11
CA ALA A 184 -17.12 8.37 4.71
C ALA A 184 -16.56 9.29 5.82
N PRO A 185 -15.29 9.16 6.23
CA PRO A 185 -14.68 10.01 7.24
C PRO A 185 -14.25 11.37 6.64
N THR A 186 -15.21 12.13 6.10
CA THR A 186 -14.96 13.35 5.31
C THR A 186 -14.13 14.41 6.02
N SER A 187 -14.21 14.51 7.35
CA SER A 187 -13.45 15.48 8.16
C SER A 187 -11.94 15.20 8.24
N ILE A 188 -11.50 13.98 7.90
CA ILE A 188 -10.11 13.54 7.99
C ILE A 188 -9.47 13.42 6.60
N LEU A 189 -10.28 13.16 5.57
CA LEU A 189 -9.78 12.98 4.22
C LEU A 189 -9.24 14.30 3.64
N PRO A 190 -8.25 14.23 2.72
CA PRO A 190 -7.83 15.39 1.95
C PRO A 190 -9.00 16.05 1.23
N THR A 191 -8.84 17.32 0.87
CA THR A 191 -9.89 18.05 0.15
C THR A 191 -10.12 17.43 -1.24
N PRO A 192 -11.36 17.09 -1.62
CA PRO A 192 -11.69 16.61 -2.96
C PRO A 192 -11.47 17.70 -4.03
N SER A 193 -11.51 17.30 -5.30
CA SER A 193 -11.63 18.27 -6.40
C SER A 193 -12.88 19.14 -6.24
N LYS A 194 -12.84 20.38 -6.74
CA LYS A 194 -13.98 21.29 -6.66
C LYS A 194 -15.14 20.74 -7.50
N PRO A 195 -16.41 20.98 -7.14
CA PRO A 195 -17.56 20.60 -7.97
C PRO A 195 -17.50 21.16 -9.40
N SER A 196 -16.86 22.32 -9.59
CA SER A 196 -16.66 22.96 -10.89
C SER A 196 -15.52 22.38 -11.73
N THR A 197 -14.75 21.43 -11.21
CA THR A 197 -13.64 20.80 -11.96
C THR A 197 -14.17 19.97 -13.13
N THR A 198 -13.80 20.34 -14.36
CA THR A 198 -14.17 19.58 -15.56
C THR A 198 -13.35 18.30 -15.71
N ARG A 199 -13.86 17.31 -16.44
CA ARG A 199 -13.13 16.05 -16.72
C ARG A 199 -11.77 16.31 -17.39
N ARG A 200 -11.70 17.25 -18.34
CA ARG A 200 -10.45 17.63 -19.00
C ARG A 200 -9.44 18.21 -18.01
N GLN A 201 -9.85 19.14 -17.15
CA GLN A 201 -8.99 19.72 -16.12
C GLN A 201 -8.47 18.64 -15.16
N PHE A 202 -9.35 17.72 -14.75
CA PHE A 202 -8.97 16.60 -13.89
C PHE A 202 -7.93 15.70 -14.57
N ILE A 203 -8.18 15.28 -15.81
CA ILE A 203 -7.26 14.41 -16.57
C ILE A 203 -5.89 15.07 -16.74
N VAL A 204 -5.84 16.34 -17.14
CA VAL A 204 -4.57 17.08 -17.27
C VAL A 204 -3.84 17.15 -15.94
N SER A 205 -4.54 17.47 -14.84
CA SER A 205 -3.93 17.48 -13.49
C SER A 205 -3.37 16.11 -13.09
N ARG A 206 -4.11 15.04 -13.35
CA ARG A 206 -3.69 13.66 -13.03
C ARG A 206 -2.50 13.22 -13.88
N LEU A 207 -2.45 13.57 -15.18
CA LEU A 207 -1.30 13.29 -16.05
C LEU A 207 -0.05 14.05 -15.62
N SER A 208 -0.18 15.34 -15.25
CA SER A 208 0.94 16.11 -14.70
C SER A 208 1.44 15.53 -13.38
N GLU A 209 0.53 15.09 -12.50
CA GLU A 209 0.90 14.43 -11.25
C GLU A 209 1.57 13.06 -11.51
N LEU A 210 1.09 12.29 -12.50
CA LEU A 210 1.72 11.05 -12.91
C LEU A 210 3.15 11.27 -13.39
N ALA A 211 3.38 12.25 -14.26
CA ALA A 211 4.71 12.61 -14.74
C ALA A 211 5.64 13.01 -13.58
N ALA A 212 5.14 13.83 -12.63
CA ALA A 212 5.90 14.19 -11.44
C ALA A 212 6.24 12.97 -10.56
N ASN A 213 5.30 12.02 -10.39
CA ASN A 213 5.55 10.80 -9.63
C ASN A 213 6.56 9.87 -10.32
N VAL A 214 6.56 9.80 -11.66
CA VAL A 214 7.55 9.03 -12.43
C VAL A 214 8.96 9.62 -12.25
N LEU A 215 9.10 10.95 -12.34
CA LEU A 215 10.38 11.62 -12.10
C LEU A 215 10.86 11.44 -10.65
N LEU A 216 9.94 11.55 -9.68
CA LEU A 216 10.24 11.32 -8.28
C LEU A 216 10.64 9.87 -8.00
N TYR A 217 10.00 8.90 -8.68
CA TYR A 217 10.34 7.48 -8.58
C TYR A 217 11.76 7.21 -9.07
N ASP A 218 12.14 7.83 -10.19
CA ASP A 218 13.48 7.71 -10.75
C ASP A 218 14.55 8.30 -9.82
N LEU A 219 14.31 9.51 -9.28
CA LEU A 219 15.16 10.12 -8.26
C LEU A 219 15.27 9.24 -7.01
N ASN A 220 14.14 8.71 -6.52
CA ASN A 220 14.13 7.84 -5.35
C ASN A 220 14.92 6.53 -5.61
N GLY A 221 14.79 5.97 -6.81
CA GLY A 221 15.57 4.82 -7.25
C GLY A 221 17.07 5.10 -7.28
N PHE A 222 17.50 6.31 -7.62
CA PHE A 222 18.89 6.73 -7.50
C PHE A 222 19.37 6.72 -6.04
N VAL A 223 18.58 7.26 -5.10
CA VAL A 223 18.90 7.26 -3.66
C VAL A 223 19.01 5.84 -3.11
N ILE A 224 18.07 4.97 -3.45
CA ILE A 224 18.08 3.55 -3.03
C ILE A 224 19.35 2.87 -3.53
N ARG A 225 19.72 3.03 -4.80
CA ARG A 225 20.94 2.43 -5.38
C ARG A 225 22.23 2.99 -4.80
N ALA A 226 22.22 4.27 -4.43
CA ALA A 226 23.36 4.92 -3.80
C ALA A 226 23.59 4.46 -2.36
N ASN A 227 22.53 4.00 -1.67
CA ASN A 227 22.61 3.54 -0.28
C ASN A 227 23.23 2.13 -0.17
N PRO A 228 24.43 1.97 0.42
CA PRO A 228 25.07 0.66 0.55
C PRO A 228 24.24 -0.34 1.36
N CYS A 229 23.48 0.13 2.36
CA CYS A 229 22.66 -0.71 3.22
C CYS A 229 21.42 -1.29 2.52
N MET A 230 21.05 -0.77 1.34
CA MET A 230 19.94 -1.31 0.52
C MET A 230 20.36 -2.46 -0.40
N LYS A 231 21.65 -2.84 -0.40
CA LYS A 231 22.18 -3.95 -1.19
C LYS A 231 22.01 -5.28 -0.44
N VAL A 232 21.86 -6.38 -1.19
CA VAL A 232 21.70 -7.75 -0.64
C VAL A 232 22.84 -8.09 0.31
N ASP A 233 24.08 -7.88 -0.13
CA ASP A 233 25.30 -8.12 0.64
C ASP A 233 25.79 -6.83 1.35
N GLY A 234 24.90 -5.85 1.52
CA GLY A 234 25.21 -4.57 2.13
C GLY A 234 25.43 -4.68 3.65
N PRO A 235 26.12 -3.70 4.26
CA PRO A 235 26.20 -3.62 5.70
C PRO A 235 24.82 -3.38 6.30
N SER A 236 24.59 -3.92 7.50
CA SER A 236 23.34 -3.64 8.21
C SER A 236 23.18 -2.14 8.51
N PHE A 237 21.94 -1.65 8.50
CA PHE A 237 21.59 -0.31 9.00
C PHE A 237 21.94 -0.12 10.49
N TRP A 238 22.35 -1.18 11.19
CA TRP A 238 22.70 -1.20 12.61
C TRP A 238 24.19 -1.43 12.91
N HIS A 239 25.04 -1.77 11.93
CA HIS A 239 26.47 -2.06 12.19
C HIS A 239 27.34 -0.79 12.30
N THR A 240 28.23 -0.79 13.29
CA THR A 240 28.82 0.38 13.98
C THR A 240 30.29 0.64 13.60
N GLY A 241 30.55 1.40 12.53
CA GLY A 241 31.94 1.72 12.15
C GLY A 241 32.23 3.12 11.59
N ASN A 242 31.23 3.90 11.17
CA ASN A 242 31.47 5.19 10.52
C ASN A 242 30.37 6.23 10.81
N GLY A 243 30.76 7.49 11.03
CA GLY A 243 29.88 8.60 11.42
C GLY A 243 28.78 8.97 10.39
N TRP A 244 28.79 8.34 9.22
CA TRP A 244 27.82 8.53 8.14
C TRP A 244 26.54 7.67 8.31
N MET A 245 26.44 6.86 9.36
CA MET A 245 25.31 5.95 9.62
C MET A 245 23.94 6.64 9.64
N TRP A 246 23.86 7.81 10.28
CA TRP A 246 22.59 8.52 10.42
C TRP A 246 22.04 8.94 9.05
N MET A 247 22.92 9.25 8.09
CA MET A 247 22.52 9.60 6.72
C MET A 247 21.95 8.41 5.98
N TRP A 248 22.52 7.21 6.15
CA TRP A 248 22.01 6.00 5.51
C TRP A 248 20.66 5.56 6.09
N ARG A 249 20.48 5.71 7.40
CA ARG A 249 19.19 5.50 8.08
C ARG A 249 18.13 6.50 7.60
N ALA A 250 18.49 7.78 7.52
CA ALA A 250 17.63 8.82 6.96
C ALA A 250 17.26 8.54 5.49
N ALA A 251 18.23 8.14 4.67
CA ALA A 251 17.99 7.69 3.29
C ALA A 251 17.12 6.42 3.22
N GLY A 252 16.99 5.67 4.32
CA GLY A 252 16.02 4.57 4.48
C GLY A 252 14.56 5.00 4.28
N LEU A 253 14.24 6.28 4.47
CA LEU A 253 12.93 6.86 4.16
C LEU A 253 12.55 6.73 2.67
N SER A 254 13.53 6.49 1.78
CA SER A 254 13.27 6.17 0.37
C SER A 254 12.36 4.95 0.18
N TYR A 255 12.33 4.01 1.13
CA TYR A 255 11.35 2.93 1.13
C TYR A 255 9.92 3.46 1.29
N THR A 256 9.69 4.37 2.24
CA THR A 256 8.38 4.99 2.46
C THR A 256 7.97 5.86 1.28
N VAL A 257 8.92 6.57 0.66
CA VAL A 257 8.68 7.33 -0.57
C VAL A 257 8.29 6.42 -1.73
N ALA A 258 8.98 5.28 -1.91
CA ALA A 258 8.59 4.30 -2.94
C ALA A 258 7.18 3.76 -2.71
N ALA A 259 6.84 3.39 -1.48
CA ALA A 259 5.50 2.93 -1.13
C ALA A 259 4.43 4.01 -1.40
N TRP A 260 4.71 5.27 -1.05
CA TRP A 260 3.84 6.40 -1.37
C TRP A 260 3.59 6.52 -2.87
N ILE A 261 4.67 6.53 -3.66
CA ILE A 261 4.58 6.71 -5.11
C ILE A 261 3.78 5.58 -5.75
N ASN A 262 4.08 4.32 -5.43
CA ASN A 262 3.38 3.17 -6.02
C ASN A 262 1.88 3.21 -5.71
N ILE A 263 1.50 3.44 -4.44
CA ILE A 263 0.11 3.59 -4.04
C ILE A 263 -0.57 4.76 -4.79
N ASN A 264 0.11 5.90 -4.90
CA ASN A 264 -0.44 7.09 -5.53
C ASN A 264 -0.57 6.94 -7.06
N VAL A 265 0.41 6.35 -7.73
CA VAL A 265 0.40 6.08 -9.18
C VAL A 265 -0.75 5.17 -9.52
N LEU A 266 -0.96 4.07 -8.78
CA LEU A 266 -2.11 3.20 -8.98
C LEU A 266 -3.43 3.97 -8.87
N HIS A 267 -3.58 4.79 -7.83
CA HIS A 267 -4.76 5.64 -7.67
C HIS A 267 -4.95 6.63 -8.83
N ILE A 268 -3.87 7.25 -9.31
CA ILE A 268 -3.92 8.16 -10.46
C ILE A 268 -4.38 7.42 -11.72
N LEU A 269 -3.77 6.28 -12.05
CA LEU A 269 -4.10 5.48 -13.22
C LEU A 269 -5.57 5.06 -13.21
N TYR A 270 -6.08 4.64 -12.05
CA TYR A 270 -7.49 4.29 -11.90
C TYR A 270 -8.43 5.47 -12.02
N SER A 271 -8.04 6.62 -11.47
CA SER A 271 -8.83 7.84 -11.59
C SER A 271 -8.90 8.31 -13.05
N LEU A 272 -7.79 8.22 -13.78
CA LEU A 272 -7.73 8.54 -15.20
C LEU A 272 -8.63 7.63 -16.02
N LEU A 273 -8.56 6.31 -15.78
CA LEU A 273 -9.40 5.34 -16.46
C LEU A 273 -10.89 5.56 -16.15
N SER A 274 -11.24 5.73 -14.87
CA SER A 274 -12.64 5.80 -14.43
C SER A 274 -13.31 7.11 -14.84
N VAL A 275 -12.62 8.25 -14.70
CA VAL A 275 -13.14 9.56 -15.13
C VAL A 275 -13.08 9.70 -16.65
N GLY A 276 -12.04 9.16 -17.30
CA GLY A 276 -11.91 9.15 -18.76
C GLY A 276 -13.02 8.36 -19.45
N LEU A 277 -13.43 7.23 -18.87
CA LEU A 277 -14.57 6.44 -19.33
C LEU A 277 -15.93 7.00 -18.89
N GLY A 278 -15.96 8.13 -18.16
CA GLY A 278 -17.20 8.72 -17.66
C GLY A 278 -17.95 7.86 -16.61
N SER A 279 -17.26 6.91 -15.97
CA SER A 279 -17.87 6.02 -14.97
C SER A 279 -18.01 6.67 -13.59
N THR A 280 -17.20 7.69 -13.32
CA THR A 280 -17.17 8.44 -12.05
C THR A 280 -16.83 9.90 -12.33
N GLU A 281 -17.21 10.79 -11.43
CA GLU A 281 -16.87 12.21 -11.50
C GLU A 281 -15.55 12.53 -10.77
N PRO A 282 -14.85 13.62 -11.14
CA PRO A 282 -13.59 14.03 -10.51
C PRO A 282 -13.62 14.09 -8.97
N GLN A 283 -14.75 14.47 -8.39
CA GLN A 283 -14.90 14.67 -6.94
C GLN A 283 -14.93 13.34 -6.16
N GLU A 284 -15.21 12.23 -6.84
CA GLU A 284 -15.14 10.88 -6.26
C GLU A 284 -13.70 10.40 -6.05
N TRP A 285 -12.71 11.07 -6.68
CA TRP A 285 -11.29 10.73 -6.62
C TRP A 285 -10.50 11.69 -5.72
N THR A 286 -10.84 11.68 -4.43
CA THR A 286 -10.12 12.46 -3.42
C THR A 286 -8.65 12.01 -3.32
N PRO A 287 -7.66 12.90 -3.16
CA PRO A 287 -6.26 12.50 -2.97
C PRO A 287 -6.11 11.47 -1.85
N LEU A 288 -5.21 10.49 -2.00
CA LEU A 288 -4.99 9.47 -0.97
C LEU A 288 -4.26 10.04 0.24
N PHE A 289 -3.21 10.81 -0.02
CA PHE A 289 -2.32 11.31 1.01
C PHE A 289 -2.62 12.77 1.36
N GLY A 290 -2.40 13.11 2.63
CA GLY A 290 -2.50 14.47 3.15
C GLY A 290 -1.25 15.31 2.86
N ARG A 291 -1.22 16.53 3.39
CA ARG A 291 -0.07 17.43 3.23
C ARG A 291 1.07 16.97 4.15
N LEU A 292 2.30 16.90 3.63
CA LEU A 292 3.47 16.52 4.43
C LEU A 292 3.72 17.48 5.61
N TRP A 293 3.33 18.76 5.47
CA TRP A 293 3.40 19.73 6.55
C TRP A 293 2.55 19.37 7.78
N ASP A 294 1.51 18.55 7.59
CA ASP A 294 0.68 18.06 8.70
C ASP A 294 1.30 16.85 9.42
N ALA A 295 2.45 16.34 8.95
CA ALA A 295 3.14 15.18 9.54
C ALA A 295 4.02 15.54 10.75
N HIS A 296 3.75 16.65 11.45
CA HIS A 296 4.54 17.10 12.60
C HIS A 296 4.36 16.28 13.88
N THR A 297 3.64 15.16 13.81
CA THR A 297 3.66 14.08 14.82
C THR A 297 3.42 12.74 14.11
N VAL A 298 3.93 11.63 14.65
CA VAL A 298 3.66 10.25 14.24
C VAL A 298 2.15 9.97 14.24
N ARG A 299 1.41 10.45 15.26
CA ARG A 299 -0.06 10.37 15.29
C ARG A 299 -0.70 11.03 14.06
N ARG A 300 -0.24 12.21 13.66
CA ARG A 300 -0.78 12.92 12.49
C ARG A 300 -0.32 12.31 11.17
N PHE A 301 0.91 11.81 11.10
CA PHE A 301 1.41 11.09 9.93
C PHE A 301 0.45 9.93 9.57
N TRP A 302 0.21 9.00 10.50
CA TRP A 302 -0.71 7.88 10.27
C TRP A 302 -2.18 8.30 10.18
N GLY A 303 -2.59 9.29 10.98
CA GLY A 303 -3.99 9.68 11.12
C GLY A 303 -4.51 10.68 10.08
N ARG A 304 -3.64 11.38 9.35
CA ARG A 304 -4.04 12.45 8.40
C ARG A 304 -3.25 12.46 7.10
N VAL A 305 -1.98 12.04 7.12
CA VAL A 305 -1.08 12.16 5.96
C VAL A 305 -1.02 10.86 5.16
N TRP A 306 -0.90 9.71 5.82
CA TRP A 306 -0.89 8.41 5.16
C TRP A 306 -2.25 8.09 4.51
N HIS A 307 -2.31 7.15 3.56
CA HIS A 307 -3.43 6.97 2.60
C HIS A 307 -4.86 6.72 3.15
N GLN A 308 -5.06 6.56 4.46
CA GLN A 308 -6.36 6.37 5.14
C GLN A 308 -7.21 5.15 4.70
N MET A 309 -6.76 4.31 3.77
CA MET A 309 -7.54 3.16 3.25
C MET A 309 -7.82 2.09 4.33
N MET A 310 -6.99 2.00 5.37
CA MET A 310 -7.16 1.03 6.45
C MET A 310 -8.04 1.56 7.60
N ARG A 311 -8.51 2.81 7.52
CA ARG A 311 -9.21 3.44 8.66
C ARG A 311 -10.43 2.65 9.09
N ARG A 312 -11.30 2.27 8.16
CA ARG A 312 -12.53 1.54 8.48
C ARG A 312 -12.23 0.16 9.05
N LEU A 313 -11.40 -0.64 8.38
CA LEU A 313 -11.11 -2.00 8.84
C LEU A 313 -10.49 -1.97 10.24
N LEU A 314 -9.56 -1.03 10.51
CA LEU A 314 -8.96 -0.91 11.84
C LEU A 314 -9.99 -0.50 12.89
N SER A 315 -10.78 0.55 12.64
CA SER A 315 -11.79 1.01 13.59
C SER A 315 -12.85 -0.05 13.90
N LYS A 316 -13.36 -0.76 12.89
CA LYS A 316 -14.43 -1.77 13.08
C LYS A 316 -13.95 -2.99 13.85
N ASN A 317 -12.73 -3.46 13.57
CA ASN A 317 -12.15 -4.58 14.29
C ASN A 317 -11.74 -4.20 15.73
N VAL A 318 -11.25 -2.96 15.95
CA VAL A 318 -11.01 -2.44 17.31
C VAL A 318 -12.32 -2.30 18.08
N ASP A 319 -13.36 -1.75 17.48
CA ASP A 319 -14.68 -1.60 18.11
C ASP A 319 -15.27 -2.94 18.55
N LEU A 320 -15.07 -4.00 17.76
CA LEU A 320 -15.47 -5.36 18.13
C LEU A 320 -14.79 -5.78 19.43
N VAL A 321 -13.46 -5.79 19.46
CA VAL A 321 -12.69 -6.29 20.61
C VAL A 321 -13.00 -5.45 21.85
N SER A 322 -13.02 -4.12 21.72
CA SER A 322 -13.32 -3.22 22.83
C SER A 322 -14.72 -3.42 23.41
N LYS A 323 -15.72 -3.72 22.56
CA LYS A 323 -17.09 -4.06 23.02
C LYS A 323 -17.12 -5.43 23.70
N THR A 324 -16.46 -6.45 23.13
CA THR A 324 -16.40 -7.80 23.70
C THR A 324 -15.74 -7.80 25.09
N LEU A 325 -14.73 -6.95 25.29
CA LEU A 325 -14.07 -6.78 26.58
C LEU A 325 -14.81 -5.86 27.55
N GLY A 326 -15.94 -5.27 27.15
CA GLY A 326 -16.73 -4.36 28.01
C GLY A 326 -15.99 -3.07 28.38
N LEU A 327 -15.06 -2.60 27.54
CA LEU A 327 -14.25 -1.43 27.89
C LEU A 327 -15.10 -0.15 27.95
N PRO A 328 -14.91 0.69 28.99
CA PRO A 328 -15.69 1.91 29.14
C PRO A 328 -15.37 2.90 28.01
N ARG A 329 -16.43 3.51 27.45
CA ARG A 329 -16.29 4.57 26.46
C ARG A 329 -15.72 5.83 27.11
N ARG A 330 -14.87 6.57 26.38
CA ARG A 330 -14.28 7.86 26.81
C ARG A 330 -13.34 7.76 28.02
N ASN A 331 -12.63 6.64 28.17
CA ASN A 331 -11.53 6.50 29.12
C ASN A 331 -10.20 6.54 28.34
N ARG A 332 -9.20 7.28 28.85
CA ARG A 332 -7.85 7.37 28.24
C ARG A 332 -7.17 6.00 28.12
N ILE A 333 -7.37 5.10 29.09
CA ILE A 333 -6.83 3.73 29.02
C ILE A 333 -7.48 2.98 27.86
N THR A 334 -8.80 3.10 27.69
CA THR A 334 -9.51 2.52 26.53
C THR A 334 -9.01 3.11 25.22
N GLU A 335 -8.81 4.43 25.14
CA GLU A 335 -8.28 5.08 23.93
C GLU A 335 -6.87 4.58 23.59
N PHE A 336 -6.02 4.40 24.60
CA PHE A 336 -4.69 3.85 24.45
C PHE A 336 -4.71 2.38 24.01
N PHE A 337 -5.54 1.56 24.65
CA PHE A 337 -5.76 0.17 24.26
C PHE A 337 -6.21 0.06 22.80
N CYS A 338 -7.21 0.85 22.40
CA CYS A 338 -7.71 0.91 21.02
C CYS A 338 -6.61 1.30 20.02
N LEU A 339 -5.73 2.24 20.41
CA LEU A 339 -4.59 2.64 19.59
C LEU A 339 -3.59 1.48 19.41
N PHE A 340 -3.22 0.81 20.50
CA PHE A 340 -2.34 -0.36 20.46
C PHE A 340 -2.93 -1.47 19.60
N LEU A 341 -4.22 -1.76 19.76
CA LEU A 341 -4.89 -2.78 18.98
C LEU A 341 -4.96 -2.44 17.48
N ALA A 342 -5.18 -1.17 17.12
CA ALA A 342 -5.14 -0.74 15.73
C ALA A 342 -3.75 -0.97 15.09
N PHE A 343 -2.68 -0.66 15.82
CA PHE A 343 -1.32 -0.93 15.35
C PHE A 343 -0.95 -2.41 15.36
N PHE A 344 -1.48 -3.20 16.29
CA PHE A 344 -1.35 -4.66 16.30
C PHE A 344 -2.01 -5.29 15.07
N ILE A 345 -3.23 -4.88 14.71
CA ILE A 345 -3.89 -5.37 13.48
C ILE A 345 -3.06 -4.97 12.24
N SER A 346 -2.52 -3.75 12.22
CA SER A 346 -1.60 -3.32 11.16
C SER A 346 -0.32 -4.17 11.12
N ALA A 347 0.23 -4.53 12.28
CA ALA A 347 1.38 -5.43 12.42
C ALA A 347 1.09 -6.83 11.85
N VAL A 348 -0.10 -7.37 12.07
CA VAL A 348 -0.55 -8.65 11.49
C VAL A 348 -0.66 -8.54 9.96
N ILE A 349 -1.26 -7.45 9.45
CA ILE A 349 -1.41 -7.23 8.00
C ILE A 349 -0.05 -7.16 7.31
N HIS A 350 0.89 -6.39 7.83
CA HIS A 350 2.22 -6.29 7.22
C HIS A 350 3.09 -7.52 7.50
N GLY A 351 2.90 -8.18 8.65
CA GLY A 351 3.50 -9.47 8.96
C GLY A 351 3.03 -10.58 8.02
N ALA A 352 1.82 -10.50 7.46
CA ALA A 352 1.36 -11.39 6.39
C ALA A 352 2.13 -11.14 5.07
N GLY A 353 2.46 -9.89 4.75
CA GLY A 353 3.37 -9.56 3.65
C GLY A 353 4.76 -10.18 3.87
N ASP A 354 5.31 -10.02 5.07
CA ASP A 354 6.56 -10.70 5.45
C ASP A 354 6.43 -12.22 5.37
N ALA A 355 5.29 -12.78 5.80
CA ALA A 355 5.04 -14.21 5.77
C ALA A 355 4.91 -14.79 4.36
N MET A 356 4.51 -13.99 3.36
CA MET A 356 4.46 -14.43 1.97
C MET A 356 5.84 -14.28 1.31
N MET A 357 6.57 -13.20 1.64
CA MET A 357 7.93 -12.94 1.15
C MET A 357 9.00 -13.85 1.77
N LEU A 358 8.78 -14.31 3.02
CA LEU A 358 9.74 -15.10 3.81
C LEU A 358 9.12 -16.43 4.24
N THR A 359 9.95 -17.45 4.49
CA THR A 359 9.51 -18.71 5.12
C THR A 359 9.17 -18.54 6.60
N ASN A 360 9.76 -17.55 7.28
CA ASN A 360 9.51 -17.28 8.70
C ASN A 360 9.08 -15.82 8.92
N TRP A 361 7.78 -15.62 9.17
CA TRP A 361 7.18 -14.31 9.41
C TRP A 361 7.80 -13.54 10.60
N ARG A 362 8.38 -14.25 11.58
CA ARG A 362 9.01 -13.61 12.76
C ARG A 362 10.26 -12.81 12.39
N GLN A 363 10.84 -13.07 11.22
CA GLN A 363 12.08 -12.45 10.77
C GLN A 363 11.85 -11.19 9.93
N GLY A 364 10.61 -10.82 9.61
CA GLY A 364 10.32 -9.73 8.65
C GLY A 364 10.39 -8.31 9.22
N GLY A 365 10.38 -8.16 10.54
CA GLY A 365 10.52 -6.86 11.21
C GLY A 365 9.26 -5.97 11.19
N SER A 366 8.28 -6.22 10.30
CA SER A 366 7.05 -5.40 10.25
C SER A 366 6.31 -5.41 11.57
N PHE A 367 6.24 -6.57 12.24
CA PHE A 367 5.53 -6.68 13.50
C PHE A 367 6.08 -5.73 14.57
N LEU A 368 7.40 -5.72 14.73
CA LEU A 368 8.09 -4.85 15.68
C LEU A 368 7.94 -3.37 15.27
N PHE A 369 8.11 -3.05 13.98
CA PHE A 369 7.94 -1.68 13.49
C PHE A 369 6.56 -1.09 13.83
N PHE A 370 5.48 -1.83 13.56
CA PHE A 370 4.13 -1.37 13.85
C PHE A 370 3.83 -1.36 15.36
N ALA A 371 4.36 -2.32 16.12
CA ALA A 371 4.21 -2.36 17.57
C ALA A 371 4.87 -1.16 18.28
N LEU A 372 5.92 -0.55 17.69
CA LEU A 372 6.59 0.63 18.24
C LEU A 372 5.81 1.94 18.05
N GLN A 373 4.99 2.05 17.00
CA GLN A 373 4.28 3.30 16.67
C GLN A 373 3.40 3.86 17.81
N PRO A 374 2.59 3.06 18.53
CA PRO A 374 1.76 3.61 19.61
C PRO A 374 2.61 4.12 20.79
N PHE A 375 3.83 3.63 21.01
CA PHE A 375 4.74 4.18 22.02
C PHE A 375 5.24 5.58 21.65
N ALA A 376 5.58 5.83 20.38
CA ALA A 376 5.88 7.20 19.93
C ALA A 376 4.70 8.13 20.15
N ILE A 377 3.49 7.68 19.86
CA ILE A 377 2.29 8.48 20.06
C ILE A 377 2.04 8.76 21.54
N ALA A 378 2.29 7.77 22.43
CA ALA A 378 2.25 7.96 23.88
C ALA A 378 3.23 9.06 24.34
N LEU A 379 4.46 8.99 23.83
CA LEU A 379 5.51 9.96 24.13
C LEU A 379 5.13 11.36 23.64
N GLU A 380 4.59 11.47 22.42
CA GLU A 380 4.08 12.73 21.87
C GLU A 380 3.00 13.34 22.76
N GLU A 381 2.06 12.53 23.27
CA GLU A 381 1.01 13.00 24.16
C GLU A 381 1.55 13.51 25.48
N MET A 382 2.53 12.81 26.06
CA MET A 382 3.22 13.24 27.27
C MET A 382 3.92 14.59 27.07
N VAL A 383 4.73 14.71 26.00
CA VAL A 383 5.48 15.94 25.67
C VAL A 383 4.52 17.09 25.38
N MET A 384 3.47 16.87 24.58
CA MET A 384 2.46 17.89 24.30
C MET A 384 1.69 18.29 25.56
N SER A 385 1.44 17.36 26.48
CA SER A 385 0.80 17.67 27.76
C SER A 385 1.68 18.55 28.64
N LEU A 386 2.99 18.28 28.70
CA LEU A 386 3.94 19.10 29.43
C LEU A 386 4.06 20.50 28.79
N GLY A 387 4.17 20.58 27.46
CA GLY A 387 4.22 21.85 26.74
C GLY A 387 2.99 22.73 26.98
N ARG A 388 1.78 22.12 27.05
CA ARG A 388 0.55 22.85 27.42
C ARG A 388 0.60 23.40 28.84
N ARG A 389 1.17 22.66 29.81
CA ARG A 389 1.34 23.14 31.19
C ARG A 389 2.33 24.30 31.27
N MET A 390 3.26 24.38 30.33
CA MET A 390 4.23 25.48 30.19
C MET A 390 3.73 26.60 29.27
N SER A 391 2.45 26.62 28.90
CA SER A 391 1.84 27.62 28.00
C SER A 391 2.51 27.74 26.62
N ILE A 392 3.16 26.66 26.13
CA ILE A 392 3.75 26.63 24.79
C ILE A 392 2.62 26.50 23.76
N SER A 393 2.52 27.48 22.85
CA SER A 393 1.55 27.43 21.76
C SER A 393 1.88 26.32 20.77
N GLY A 394 1.05 25.26 20.76
CA GLY A 394 1.18 24.15 19.82
C GLY A 394 0.95 24.51 18.34
N ASN A 395 0.49 25.75 18.06
CA ASN A 395 0.28 26.24 16.71
C ASN A 395 1.48 27.03 16.15
N SER A 396 2.50 27.29 16.95
CA SER A 396 3.73 27.95 16.50
C SER A 396 4.42 27.14 15.40
N THR A 397 4.91 27.84 14.36
CA THR A 397 5.70 27.25 13.28
C THR A 397 6.92 26.49 13.83
N THR A 398 7.56 27.01 14.88
CA THR A 398 8.70 26.36 15.54
C THR A 398 8.32 25.00 16.11
N VAL A 399 7.17 24.89 16.79
CA VAL A 399 6.70 23.61 17.34
C VAL A 399 6.39 22.61 16.24
N LYS A 400 5.83 23.07 15.11
CA LYS A 400 5.59 22.21 13.94
C LYS A 400 6.90 21.72 13.32
N MET A 401 7.91 22.59 13.16
CA MET A 401 9.22 22.20 12.65
C MET A 401 9.92 21.18 13.56
N LEU A 402 9.89 21.40 14.89
CA LEU A 402 10.41 20.43 15.87
C LEU A 402 9.66 19.10 15.79
N GLY A 403 8.34 19.14 15.62
CA GLY A 403 7.52 17.95 15.42
C GLY A 403 7.82 17.20 14.12
N LEU A 404 8.09 17.91 13.02
CA LEU A 404 8.53 17.32 11.76
C LEU A 404 9.90 16.65 11.91
N LEU A 405 10.84 17.33 12.57
CA LEU A 405 12.15 16.75 12.89
C LEU A 405 12.01 15.50 13.76
N TRP A 406 11.15 15.54 14.78
CA TRP A 406 10.84 14.38 15.62
C TRP A 406 10.30 13.20 14.80
N ALA A 407 9.27 13.42 13.97
CA ALA A 407 8.69 12.37 13.14
C ALA A 407 9.73 11.81 12.16
N PHE A 408 10.54 12.67 11.54
CA PHE A 408 11.63 12.28 10.66
C PHE A 408 12.66 11.40 11.38
N LEU A 409 13.11 11.80 12.57
CA LEU A 409 14.07 11.03 13.37
C LEU A 409 13.46 9.70 13.83
N TRP A 410 12.19 9.69 14.25
CA TRP A 410 11.49 8.48 14.66
C TRP A 410 11.44 7.45 13.52
N PHE A 411 10.99 7.85 12.33
CA PHE A 411 10.92 6.93 11.19
C PHE A 411 12.31 6.53 10.67
N SER A 412 13.28 7.45 10.65
CA SER A 412 14.66 7.13 10.26
C SER A 412 15.30 6.08 11.18
N ASN A 413 14.93 6.02 12.45
CA ASN A 413 15.44 5.02 13.39
C ASN A 413 14.62 3.72 13.42
N THR A 414 13.31 3.79 13.18
CA THR A 414 12.45 2.59 13.25
C THR A 414 12.32 1.83 11.93
N LEU A 415 12.35 2.52 10.78
CA LEU A 415 12.27 1.86 9.45
C LEU A 415 13.41 0.86 9.18
N PRO A 416 14.68 1.09 9.59
CA PRO A 416 15.76 0.09 9.59
C PRO A 416 15.36 -1.31 10.05
N ILE A 417 14.40 -1.44 10.98
CA ILE A 417 13.89 -2.73 11.47
C ILE A 417 13.31 -3.58 10.33
N VAL A 418 12.67 -2.95 9.34
CA VAL A 418 12.00 -3.64 8.22
C VAL A 418 12.88 -3.65 6.98
N ILE A 419 13.53 -2.52 6.67
CA ILE A 419 14.29 -2.37 5.43
C ILE A 419 15.56 -3.22 5.40
N ASP A 420 16.19 -3.52 6.54
CA ASP A 420 17.42 -4.35 6.59
C ASP A 420 17.14 -5.77 6.07
N ILE A 421 16.05 -6.39 6.56
CA ILE A 421 15.64 -7.72 6.12
C ILE A 421 15.21 -7.71 4.66
N LYS A 422 14.44 -6.70 4.23
CA LYS A 422 14.02 -6.54 2.84
C LYS A 422 15.22 -6.40 1.90
N ALA A 423 16.23 -5.61 2.28
CA ALA A 423 17.45 -5.44 1.50
C ALA A 423 18.17 -6.76 1.27
N ARG A 424 18.37 -7.56 2.33
CA ARG A 424 18.99 -8.89 2.28
C ARG A 424 18.23 -9.90 1.41
N ARG A 425 16.95 -9.66 1.12
CA ARG A 425 16.12 -10.50 0.25
C ARG A 425 15.94 -9.93 -1.16
N GLY A 426 16.72 -8.92 -1.52
CA GLY A 426 16.72 -8.37 -2.88
C GLY A 426 15.55 -7.43 -3.18
N PHE A 427 14.78 -7.02 -2.17
CA PHE A 427 13.58 -6.18 -2.34
C PHE A 427 13.85 -4.86 -3.09
N PHE A 428 15.05 -4.32 -2.95
CA PHE A 428 15.46 -3.06 -3.59
C PHE A 428 16.23 -3.23 -4.90
N GLN A 429 16.39 -4.46 -5.37
CA GLN A 429 17.12 -4.77 -6.61
C GLN A 429 16.19 -4.81 -7.83
N ALA A 430 14.88 -4.97 -7.61
CA ALA A 430 13.86 -4.79 -8.63
C ALA A 430 13.66 -3.28 -8.86
N GLY A 431 14.15 -2.77 -9.99
CA GLY A 431 14.05 -1.35 -10.34
C GLY A 431 13.95 -1.15 -11.85
N PRO A 432 13.45 0.01 -12.30
CA PRO A 432 13.31 0.30 -13.72
C PRO A 432 14.68 0.24 -14.41
N GLN A 433 14.71 -0.39 -15.59
CA GLN A 433 15.94 -0.55 -16.36
C GLN A 433 16.43 0.78 -16.94
N GLY A 434 15.56 1.80 -17.04
CA GLY A 434 15.88 3.14 -17.52
C GLY A 434 15.81 4.20 -16.40
N SER A 435 16.72 5.18 -16.42
CA SER A 435 16.78 6.28 -15.45
C SER A 435 17.22 7.60 -16.11
N VAL A 436 16.34 8.60 -16.09
CA VAL A 436 16.60 9.96 -16.60
C VAL A 436 17.62 10.67 -15.69
N PHE A 437 17.46 10.53 -14.38
CA PHE A 437 18.34 11.12 -13.39
C PHE A 437 19.75 10.53 -13.47
N LEU A 438 19.87 9.21 -13.68
CA LEU A 438 21.18 8.59 -13.92
C LEU A 438 21.83 9.12 -15.20
N SER A 439 21.04 9.36 -16.26
CA SER A 439 21.55 9.97 -17.48
C SER A 439 22.06 11.39 -17.22
N LEU A 440 21.34 12.19 -16.43
CA LEU A 440 21.74 13.55 -16.10
C LEU A 440 22.99 13.61 -15.21
N VAL A 441 23.11 12.72 -14.23
CA VAL A 441 24.21 12.73 -13.25
C VAL A 441 25.45 11.98 -13.74
N ARG A 442 25.28 10.90 -14.50
CA ARG A 442 26.37 9.98 -14.89
C ARG A 442 26.48 9.74 -16.40
N GLY A 443 25.60 10.31 -17.22
CA GLY A 443 25.56 10.02 -18.66
C GLY A 443 25.07 8.61 -19.00
N GLU A 444 24.53 7.88 -18.02
CA GLU A 444 24.11 6.48 -18.17
C GLU A 444 22.59 6.35 -18.08
N TRP A 445 21.96 5.82 -19.12
CA TRP A 445 20.50 5.62 -19.13
C TRP A 445 20.03 4.41 -18.33
N THR A 446 20.93 3.50 -17.97
CA THR A 446 20.58 2.23 -17.34
C THR A 446 21.44 1.98 -16.09
N PRO A 447 20.85 1.59 -14.95
CA PRO A 447 21.62 1.20 -13.77
C PRO A 447 22.52 -0.02 -14.06
N LYS A 448 23.79 0.04 -13.63
CA LYS A 448 24.77 -1.06 -13.77
C LYS A 448 24.58 -2.18 -12.75
#